data_AF-A0A7V3EN65-F1
#
_entry.id   AF-A0A7V3EN65-F1
#
_cell.length_a   1.000
_cell.length_b   1.000
_cell.length_c   1.000
_cell.angle_alpha   90.00
_cell.angle_beta   90.00
_cell.angle_gamma   90.00
#
_symmetry.space_group_name_H-M   'P 1'
#
loop_
_entity.id
_entity.type
_entity.pdbx_description
1 polymer ?
#
loop_
_entity_poly.entity_id
_entity_poly.type
_entity_poly.pdbx_seq_one_letter_code
_entity_poly.pdbx_strand_id
1 'polypeptide(L)' 'MGLFLKVVGVGLLLAALLAGGLCAEAWMDRQRYGAGMMFADVELLGMAAGVFGLFGGGLLWIAGRMSRRREP' A
#
# COMPACT_ATOMS: atom_id res chain seq x y z
N MET A 1 -17.62 -0.55 -14.33
CA MET A 1 -16.40 0.25 -14.10
C MET A 1 -16.14 0.54 -12.62
N GLY A 2 -17.10 1.08 -11.85
CA GLY A 2 -16.89 1.42 -10.43
C GLY A 2 -16.52 0.23 -9.51
N LEU A 3 -17.11 -0.96 -9.71
CA LEU A 3 -16.76 -2.15 -8.92
C LEU A 3 -15.31 -2.62 -9.15
N PHE A 4 -14.86 -2.61 -10.41
CA PHE A 4 -13.48 -2.98 -10.76
C PHE A 4 -12.45 -2.07 -10.08
N LEU A 5 -12.65 -0.74 -10.13
CA LEU A 5 -11.77 0.20 -9.43
C LEU A 5 -11.76 -0.04 -7.90
N LYS A 6 -12.89 -0.43 -7.31
CA LYS A 6 -12.94 -0.77 -5.87
C LYS A 6 -12.12 -2.01 -5.57
N VAL A 7 -12.27 -3.08 -6.36
CA VAL A 7 -11.51 -4.33 -6.16
C VAL A 7 -10.00 -4.09 -6.31
N VAL A 8 -9.59 -3.37 -7.37
CA VAL A 8 -8.17 -3.03 -7.58
C VAL A 8 -7.65 -2.12 -6.46
N GLY A 9 -8.42 -1.13 -6.04
CA GLY A 9 -8.05 -0.22 -4.95
C GLY A 9 -7.89 -0.92 -3.60
N VAL A 10 -8.80 -1.85 -3.26
CA VAL A 10 -8.68 -2.70 -2.06
C VAL A 10 -7.46 -3.61 -2.17
N GLY A 11 -7.23 -4.23 -3.33
CA GLY A 11 -6.07 -5.10 -3.55
C GLY A 11 -4.74 -4.37 -3.34
N LEU A 12 -4.62 -3.14 -3.85
CA LEU A 12 -3.46 -2.28 -3.63
C LEU A 12 -3.28 -1.90 -2.15
N LEU A 13 -4.36 -1.60 -1.43
CA LEU A 13 -4.27 -1.32 0.00
C LEU A 13 -3.83 -2.54 0.82
N LEU A 14 -4.27 -3.74 0.46
CA LEU A 14 -3.79 -4.98 1.10
C LEU A 14 -2.31 -5.20 0.82
N ALA A 15 -1.86 -4.96 -0.41
CA ALA A 15 -0.43 -5.02 -0.76
C ALA A 15 0.39 -3.96 0.02
N ALA A 16 -0.16 -2.76 0.20
CA ALA A 16 0.47 -1.71 1.01
C ALA A 16 0.64 -2.12 2.47
N LEU A 17 -0.38 -2.76 3.06
CA LEU A 17 -0.33 -3.27 4.44
C LEU A 17 0.71 -4.40 4.59
N LEU A 18 0.76 -5.32 3.63
CA LEU A 18 1.75 -6.41 3.64
C LEU A 18 3.18 -5.87 3.50
N ALA A 19 3.42 -4.96 2.55
CA ALA A 19 4.72 -4.32 2.37
C ALA A 19 5.13 -3.50 3.61
N GLY A 20 4.18 -2.79 4.23
CA GLY A 20 4.41 -2.04 5.46
C GLY A 20 4.73 -2.93 6.66
N GLY A 21 4.04 -4.08 6.78
CA GLY A 21 4.34 -5.08 7.81
C GLY A 21 5.74 -5.67 7.64
N LEU A 22 6.10 -6.09 6.43
CA LEU A 22 7.44 -6.60 6.12
C LEU A 22 8.54 -5.52 6.33
N CYS A 23 8.25 -4.25 6.02
CA CYS A 23 9.13 -3.13 6.33
C CYS A 23 9.38 -3.00 7.84
N ALA A 24 8.33 -3.12 8.66
CA ALA A 24 8.44 -3.02 10.11
C ALA A 24 9.24 -4.19 10.72
N GLU A 25 8.99 -5.42 10.26
CA GLU A 25 9.77 -6.60 10.67
C GLU A 25 11.25 -6.45 10.30
N ALA A 26 11.53 -6.07 9.05
CA ALA A 26 12.90 -5.84 8.58
C ALA A 26 13.60 -4.70 9.35
N TRP A 27 12.87 -3.67 9.76
CA TRP A 27 13.39 -2.62 10.63
C TRP A 27 13.71 -3.11 12.04
N MET A 28 12.85 -3.96 12.62
CA MET A 28 13.07 -4.57 13.93
C MET A 28 14.27 -5.52 13.92
N ASP A 29 14.40 -6.33 12.88
CA ASP A 29 15.55 -7.22 12.68
C ASP A 29 16.84 -6.42 12.53
N ARG A 30 16.81 -5.28 11.82
CA ARG A 30 17.94 -4.36 11.76
C ARG A 30 18.34 -3.81 13.14
N GLN A 31 17.38 -3.45 13.99
CA GLN A 31 17.73 -2.99 15.35
C GLN A 31 18.36 -4.11 16.20
N ARG A 32 17.98 -5.36 15.96
CA ARG A 32 18.48 -6.52 16.71
C ARG A 32 19.82 -7.06 16.21
N TYR A 33 20.04 -7.09 14.89
CA TYR A 33 21.16 -7.79 14.26
C TYR A 33 22.15 -6.87 13.53
N GLY A 34 21.88 -5.56 13.47
CA GLY A 34 22.78 -4.57 12.89
C GLY A 34 22.64 -4.38 11.38
N ALA A 35 23.49 -3.51 10.82
CA ALA A 35 23.43 -3.00 9.45
C ALA A 35 23.94 -3.99 8.37
N GLY A 36 23.44 -5.23 8.34
CA GLY A 36 23.79 -6.18 7.28
C GLY A 36 22.76 -6.16 6.15
N MET A 37 23.15 -5.77 4.93
CA MET A 37 22.44 -5.91 3.62
C MET A 37 20.96 -5.42 3.49
N MET A 38 20.22 -5.21 4.58
CA MET A 38 18.77 -5.01 4.62
C MET A 38 18.32 -3.55 4.47
N PHE A 39 19.24 -2.59 4.39
CA PHE A 39 18.89 -1.16 4.28
C PHE A 39 18.07 -0.86 3.02
N ALA A 40 18.54 -1.38 1.88
CA ALA A 40 17.86 -1.19 0.61
C ALA A 40 16.46 -1.84 0.63
N ASP A 41 16.33 -3.02 1.26
CA ASP A 41 15.07 -3.75 1.32
C ASP A 41 14.02 -3.02 2.17
N VAL A 42 14.41 -2.48 3.33
CA VAL A 42 13.49 -1.71 4.20
C VAL A 42 13.00 -0.46 3.50
N GLU A 43 13.90 0.34 2.91
CA GLU A 43 13.52 1.57 2.23
C GLU A 43 12.64 1.28 1.01
N LEU A 44 12.96 0.23 0.25
CA LEU A 44 12.17 -0.21 -0.90
C LEU A 44 10.78 -0.70 -0.49
N LEU A 45 10.68 -1.49 0.58
CA LEU A 45 9.40 -1.95 1.15
C LEU A 45 8.56 -0.78 1.68
N GLY A 46 9.18 0.17 2.37
CA GLY A 46 8.52 1.40 2.83
C GLY A 46 8.01 2.26 1.69
N MET A 47 8.82 2.45 0.64
CA MET A 47 8.38 3.15 -0.58
C MET A 47 7.25 2.42 -1.29
N ALA A 48 7.36 1.09 -1.44
CA ALA A 48 6.31 0.28 -2.05
C ALA A 48 5.00 0.39 -1.27
N ALA A 49 5.04 0.33 0.06
CA ALA A 49 3.88 0.51 0.91
C ALA A 49 3.21 1.88 0.71
N GLY A 50 4.02 2.95 0.67
CA GLY A 50 3.52 4.31 0.41
C GLY A 50 2.87 4.45 -0.97
N VAL A 51 3.53 3.94 -2.02
CA VAL A 51 3.01 3.98 -3.39
C VAL A 51 1.70 3.20 -3.50
N PHE A 52 1.66 1.96 -3.02
CA PHE A 52 0.44 1.14 -3.06
C PHE A 52 -0.70 1.76 -2.25
N GLY A 53 -0.41 2.38 -1.10
CA GLY A 53 -1.39 3.10 -0.31
C GLY A 53 -1.99 4.30 -1.05
N LEU A 54 -1.14 5.12 -1.68
CA LEU A 54 -1.57 6.29 -2.47
C LEU A 54 -2.42 5.88 -3.68
N PHE A 55 -1.97 4.89 -4.45
CA PHE A 55 -2.72 4.42 -5.61
C PHE A 55 -4.02 3.71 -5.21
N GLY A 56 -3.98 2.85 -4.19
CA GLY A 56 -5.16 2.13 -3.70
C GLY A 56 -6.23 3.07 -3.13
N GLY A 57 -5.82 4.02 -2.28
CA GLY A 57 -6.70 5.04 -1.73
C GLY A 57 -7.28 5.98 -2.80
N GLY A 58 -6.44 6.41 -3.75
CA GLY A 58 -6.87 7.24 -4.88
C GLY A 58 -7.92 6.55 -5.77
N LEU A 59 -7.70 5.27 -6.10
CA LEU A 59 -8.66 4.46 -6.86
C LEU A 59 -10.00 4.33 -6.15
N LEU A 60 -10.00 4.10 -4.84
CA LEU A 60 -11.23 4.02 -4.05
C LEU A 60 -11.95 5.36 -3.97
N TRP A 61 -11.23 6.46 -3.83
CA TRP A 61 -11.81 7.80 -3.83
C TRP A 61 -12.50 8.13 -5.16
N ILE A 62 -11.83 7.83 -6.28
CA ILE A 62 -12.41 8.00 -7.64
C ILE A 62 -13.63 7.11 -7.80
N ALA A 63 -13.55 5.84 -7.40
CA ALA A 63 -14.67 4.91 -7.48
C ALA A 63 -15.88 5.38 -6.65
N GLY A 64 -15.64 5.95 -5.47
CA GLY A 64 -16.67 6.53 -4.61
C GLY A 64 -17.33 7.77 -5.23
N ARG A 65 -16.56 8.66 -5.87
CA ARG A 65 -17.11 9.81 -6.60
C ARG A 65 -17.94 9.40 -7.82
N MET A 66 -17.49 8.39 -8.57
CA MET A 66 -18.25 7.88 -9.72
C MET A 66 -19.56 7.21 -9.31
N SER A 67 -19.60 6.57 -8.14
CA SER A 67 -20.84 6.01 -7.58
C SER A 67 -21.84 7.10 -7.23
N ARG A 68 -21.39 8.16 -6.53
CA ARG A 68 -22.26 9.27 -6.10
C ARG A 68 -22.79 10.13 -7.24
N ARG A 69 -22.08 10.21 -8.38
CA ARG A 69 -22.58 10.91 -9.58
C ARG A 69 -23.63 10.12 -10.37
N ARG A 70 -23.90 8.86 -10.01
CA ARG A 70 -24.90 8.01 -10.69
C ARG A 70 -26.21 7.86 -9.91
N GLU A 71 -26.29 8.37 -8.69
CA GLU A 71 -27.53 8.46 -7.92
C GLU A 71 -28.17 9.83 -8.24
N PRO A 72 -29.34 9.87 -8.91
CA PRO A 72 -30.06 11.10 -9.21
C PRO A 72 -30.71 11.72 -7.98
#